data_AF-A0A939PK30-F1
#
_entry.id   AF-A0A939PK30-F1
#
_cell.length_a   1.000
_cell.length_b   1.000
_cell.length_c   1.000
_cell.angle_alpha   90.00
_cell.angle_beta   90.00
_cell.angle_gamma   90.00
#
_symmetry.space_group_name_H-M   'P 1'
#
loop_
_entity.id
_entity.type
_entity.pdbx_description
1 polymer ?
#
loop_
_entity_poly.entity_id
_entity_poly.type
_entity_poly.pdbx_seq_one_letter_code
_entity_poly.pdbx_strand_id
1 'polypeptide(L)' 'MIGRTYLERGRPVVVLARWAGGGPRNVLIRRENGELVVRPFRGLRKTG' A
#
# COMPACT_ATOMS: atom_id res chain seq x y z
N MET A 1 -2.97 -6.07 -2.32
CA MET A 1 -4.14 -6.20 -3.20
C MET A 1 -5.03 -5.00 -2.94
N ILE A 2 -5.65 -4.43 -3.98
CA ILE A 2 -6.54 -3.27 -3.85
C ILE A 2 -7.68 -3.57 -2.87
N GLY A 3 -8.04 -2.59 -2.04
CA GLY A 3 -9.04 -2.69 -0.98
C GLY A 3 -8.56 -3.41 0.28
N ARG A 4 -7.40 -4.09 0.26
CA ARG A 4 -6.88 -4.80 1.42
C ARG A 4 -6.03 -3.92 2.32
N THR A 5 -6.15 -4.19 3.62
CA THR A 5 -5.29 -3.64 4.67
C THR A 5 -3.96 -4.39 4.73
N TYR A 6 -2.89 -3.61 4.91
CA TYR A 6 -1.52 -4.06 5.11
C TYR A 6 -0.90 -3.28 6.26
N LEU A 7 0.29 -3.67 6.69
CA LEU A 7 1.09 -2.96 7.66
C LEU A 7 2.28 -2.27 6.98
N GLU A 8 2.36 -0.95 7.15
CA GLU A 8 3.54 -0.13 6.91
C GLU A 8 4.22 0.15 8.26
N ARG A 9 5.40 -0.44 8.50
CA ARG A 9 6.13 -0.30 9.77
C ARG A 9 5.25 -0.57 11.01
N GLY A 10 4.36 -1.55 10.92
CA GLY A 10 3.45 -1.94 12.01
C GLY A 10 2.13 -1.14 12.06
N ARG A 11 1.95 -0.12 11.23
CA ARG A 11 0.69 0.66 11.17
C ARG A 11 -0.18 0.25 9.99
N PRO A 12 -1.51 0.18 10.14
CA PRO A 12 -2.40 -0.23 9.08
C PRO A 12 -2.46 0.81 7.94
N VAL A 13 -2.46 0.31 6.72
CA VAL A 13 -2.62 1.09 5.49
C VAL A 13 -3.51 0.33 4.52
N VAL A 14 -4.34 1.03 3.75
CA VAL A 14 -5.20 0.42 2.74
C VAL A 14 -4.60 0.65 1.36
N VAL A 15 -4.43 -0.41 0.57
CA VAL A 15 -4.01 -0.26 -0.83
C VAL A 15 -5.21 0.17 -1.68
N LEU A 16 -5.10 1.33 -2.32
CA LEU A 16 -6.16 1.90 -3.15
C LEU A 16 -5.97 1.63 -4.64
N ALA A 17 -4.72 1.63 -5.11
CA ALA A 17 -4.40 1.35 -6.50
C ALA A 17 -3.05 0.62 -6.61
N ARG A 18 -2.86 -0.06 -7.74
CA ARG A 18 -1.61 -0.74 -8.08
C ARG A 18 -1.19 -0.33 -9.49
N TRP A 19 0.08 0.01 -9.66
CA TRP A 19 0.65 0.23 -10.98
C TRP A 19 0.63 -1.07 -11.80
N ALA A 20 0.13 -0.99 -13.03
CA ALA A 20 0.00 -2.13 -13.94
C ALA A 20 0.87 -2.01 -15.22
N GLY A 21 1.57 -0.90 -15.40
CA GLY A 21 2.50 -0.70 -16.51
C GLY A 21 3.88 -1.30 -16.26
N GLY A 22 4.80 -1.09 -17.21
CA GLY A 22 6.21 -1.39 -17.01
C GLY A 22 6.83 -0.60 -15.85
N GLY A 23 7.84 -1.17 -15.21
CA GLY A 23 8.58 -0.53 -14.12
C GLY A 23 8.23 -1.04 -12.71
N PRO A 24 8.56 -0.27 -11.66
CA PRO A 24 8.40 -0.69 -10.27
C PRO A 24 6.94 -0.99 -9.91
N ARG A 25 6.73 -2.06 -9.14
CA ARG A 25 5.40 -2.48 -8.65
C ARG A 25 4.93 -1.59 -7.49
N ASN A 26 4.70 -0.32 -7.80
CA ASN A 26 4.23 0.67 -6.84
C ASN A 26 2.73 0.52 -6.59
N VAL A 27 2.32 0.98 -5.42
CA VAL A 27 0.93 1.05 -4.97
C VAL A 27 0.64 2.43 -4.42
N LEU A 28 -0.60 2.88 -4.59
CA LEU A 28 -1.16 3.97 -3.81
C LEU A 28 -1.73 3.38 -2.54
N ILE A 29 -1.34 3.92 -1.39
CA ILE A 29 -1.89 3.56 -0.08
C ILE A 29 -2.56 4.76 0.58
N ARG A 30 -3.52 4.47 1.46
CA ARG A 30 -4.06 5.42 2.43
C ARG A 30 -3.65 5.02 3.84
N ARG A 31 -3.01 5.93 4.56
CA ARG A 31 -2.68 5.79 5.98
C ARG A 31 -3.89 6.10 6.87
N GLU A 32 -3.79 5.77 8.16
CA GLU A 32 -4.85 6.01 9.15
C GLU A 32 -5.26 7.48 9.25
N ASN A 33 -4.30 8.41 9.11
CA ASN A 33 -4.54 9.85 9.13
C ASN A 33 -5.16 10.39 7.81
N GLY A 34 -5.47 9.52 6.85
CA GLY A 34 -6.01 9.90 5.54
C GLY A 34 -4.96 10.27 4.49
N GLU A 35 -3.67 10.33 4.83
CA GLU A 35 -2.60 10.65 3.90
C GLU A 35 -2.52 9.61 2.75
N LEU A 36 -2.34 10.12 1.53
CA LEU A 36 -2.19 9.32 0.32
C LEU A 36 -0.73 9.29 -0.12
N VAL A 37 -0.18 8.09 -0.23
CA VAL A 37 1.24 7.90 -0.56
C VAL A 37 1.41 6.87 -1.67
N VAL A 38 2.22 7.19 -2.69
CA VAL A 38 2.69 6.21 -3.68
C VAL A 38 4.04 5.67 -3.23
N ARG A 39 4.15 4.34 -3.13
CA ARG A 39 5.40 3.67 -2.74
C ARG A 39 5.53 2.27 -3.33
N PRO A 40 6.72 1.65 -3.31
CA PRO A 40 6.86 0.24 -3.62
C PRO A 40 5.99 -0.62 -2.70
N PHE A 41 5.37 -1.66 -3.26
CA PHE A 41 4.65 -2.67 -2.47
C PHE A 41 5.57 -3.43 -1.51
N ARG A 42 6.88 -3.48 -1.82
CA ARG A 42 7.89 -4.12 -0.97
C ARG A 42 7.90 -3.48 0.42
N GLY A 43 7.88 -4.34 1.44
CA GLY A 43 7.90 -3.95 2.85
C GLY A 43 6.51 -3.82 3.49
N LEU A 44 5.42 -3.89 2.72
CA LEU A 44 4.08 -4.02 3.26
C LEU A 44 3.82 -5.47 3.69
N ARG A 45 3.38 -5.67 4.93
CA ARG A 45 3.05 -7.01 5.46
C ARG A 45 1.54 -7.20 5.50
N LYS A 46 1.04 -8.41 5.20
CA LYS A 46 -0.38 -8.71 5.41
C LYS A 46 -0.68 -8.64 6.91
N THR A 47 -1.82 -8.05 7.26
CA THR A 47 -2.44 -8.33 8.57
C THR A 47 -2.86 -9.80 8.56
N GLY A 48 -2.52 -10.54 9.62
CA GLY A 48 -2.92 -11.93 9.81
C GLY A 48 -4.44 -12.09 9.80
#